data_AF-A0A268TNR4-F1
#
_entry.id   AF-A0A268TNR4-F1
#
_cell.length_a   1.000
_cell.length_b   1.000
_cell.length_c   1.000
_cell.angle_alpha   90.00
_cell.angle_beta   90.00
_cell.angle_gamma   90.00
#
_symmetry.space_group_name_H-M   'P 1'
#
loop_
_entity.id
_entity.type
_entity.pdbx_description
1 polymer ?
#
loop_
_entity_poly.entity_id
_entity_poly.type
_entity_poly.pdbx_seq_one_letter_code
_entity_poly.pdbx_strand_id
1 'polypeptide(L)'
;MRGGYVLLYALGILLGVVYIQMNTLHHSQIALDRTTNAHTRFQSLLDAHSIAEMARVCLEHYDAQDCDRDSFVFEGTLGGYHLIKGSDGRYWADVYVERQNLRTSQILRTHLKTELKIQLKAQPTPQQAPIANHNQS
;
A
#
# COMPACT_ATOMS: atom_id res chain seq x y z
N MET A 1 -61.19 -19.50 -23.31
CA MET A 1 -60.50 -18.23 -22.94
C MET A 1 -59.71 -18.30 -21.63
N ARG A 2 -59.95 -19.25 -20.71
CA ARG A 2 -59.22 -19.36 -19.42
C ARG A 2 -57.70 -19.62 -19.52
N GLY A 3 -57.25 -20.41 -20.50
CA GLY A 3 -55.82 -20.76 -20.64
C GLY A 3 -54.89 -19.60 -21.03
N GLY A 4 -55.40 -18.60 -21.76
CA GLY A 4 -54.62 -17.42 -22.14
C GLY A 4 -54.26 -16.54 -20.95
N TYR A 5 -55.16 -16.41 -19.96
CA TYR A 5 -54.89 -15.68 -18.73
C TYR A 5 -53.81 -16.38 -17.89
N VAL A 6 -53.83 -17.72 -17.83
CA VAL A 6 -52.80 -18.50 -17.11
C VAL A 6 -51.40 -18.25 -17.68
N LEU A 7 -51.26 -18.17 -19.01
CA LEU A 7 -49.99 -17.85 -19.66
C LEU A 7 -49.51 -16.44 -19.35
N LEU A 8 -50.42 -15.45 -19.32
CA LEU A 8 -50.08 -14.08 -18.95
C LEU A 8 -49.61 -13.95 -17.50
N TYR A 9 -50.28 -14.64 -16.57
CA TYR A 9 -49.84 -14.69 -15.17
C TYR A 9 -48.49 -15.37 -15.01
N ALA A 10 -48.26 -16.50 -15.69
CA ALA A 10 -46.98 -17.19 -15.68
C ALA A 10 -45.84 -16.32 -16.24
N LEU A 11 -46.09 -15.61 -17.34
CA LEU A 11 -45.13 -14.68 -17.94
C LEU A 11 -44.77 -13.53 -16.97
N GLY A 12 -45.77 -12.95 -16.30
CA GLY A 12 -45.55 -11.88 -15.32
C GLY A 12 -44.69 -12.34 -14.13
N ILE A 13 -44.93 -13.56 -13.62
CA ILE A 13 -44.12 -14.15 -12.55
C ILE A 13 -42.68 -14.36 -13.03
N LEU A 14 -42.50 -14.91 -14.24
CA LEU A 14 -41.18 -15.19 -14.79
C LEU A 14 -40.36 -13.89 -14.99
N LEU A 15 -40.99 -12.83 -15.50
CA LEU A 15 -40.39 -11.51 -15.60
C LEU A 15 -40.03 -10.93 -14.23
N GLY A 16 -40.89 -11.13 -13.22
CA GLY A 16 -40.61 -10.73 -11.85
C GLY A 16 -39.37 -11.42 -11.27
N VAL A 17 -39.24 -12.73 -11.48
CA VAL A 17 -38.05 -13.50 -11.02
C VAL A 17 -36.79 -13.04 -11.73
N VAL A 18 -36.83 -12.83 -13.05
CA VAL A 18 -35.68 -12.33 -13.83
C VAL A 18 -35.27 -10.94 -13.36
N TYR A 19 -36.24 -10.05 -13.12
CA TYR A 19 -35.98 -8.70 -12.61
C TYR A 19 -35.30 -8.72 -11.25
N ILE A 20 -35.79 -9.55 -10.32
CA ILE A 20 -35.18 -9.70 -8.99
C ILE A 20 -33.74 -10.21 -9.13
N GLN A 21 -33.49 -11.25 -9.94
CA GLN A 21 -32.15 -11.78 -10.14
C GLN A 21 -31.18 -10.75 -10.74
N MET A 22 -31.61 -10.02 -11.78
CA MET A 22 -30.80 -8.96 -12.38
C MET A 22 -30.44 -7.87 -11.37
N ASN A 23 -31.42 -7.41 -10.57
CA ASN A 23 -31.19 -6.36 -9.59
C ASN A 23 -30.26 -6.82 -8.46
N THR A 24 -30.39 -8.08 -8.01
CA THR A 24 -29.50 -8.70 -7.02
C THR A 24 -28.07 -8.82 -7.55
N LEU A 25 -27.88 -9.35 -8.76
CA LEU A 25 -26.56 -9.47 -9.39
C LEU A 25 -25.86 -8.12 -9.52
N HIS A 26 -26.60 -7.09 -9.94
CA HIS A 26 -26.05 -5.75 -10.10
C HIS A 26 -25.62 -5.13 -8.76
N HIS A 27 -26.40 -5.33 -7.70
CA HIS A 27 -26.04 -4.84 -6.35
C HIS A 27 -24.83 -5.60 -5.78
N SER A 28 -24.78 -6.92 -5.98
CA SER A 28 -23.66 -7.75 -5.52
C SER A 28 -22.35 -7.39 -6.20
N GLN A 29 -22.36 -7.12 -7.51
CA GLN A 29 -21.16 -6.69 -8.25
C GLN A 29 -20.63 -5.34 -7.73
N ILE A 30 -21.51 -4.36 -7.56
CA ILE A 30 -21.13 -3.04 -7.01
C ILE A 30 -20.54 -3.17 -5.60
N ALA A 31 -21.16 -4.00 -4.74
CA ALA A 31 -20.68 -4.21 -3.38
C ALA A 31 -19.31 -4.92 -3.35
N LEU A 32 -19.11 -5.90 -4.23
CA LEU A 32 -17.84 -6.63 -4.35
C LEU A 32 -16.71 -5.73 -4.86
N ASP A 33 -17.01 -4.84 -5.79
CA ASP A 33 -16.01 -3.90 -6.32
C ASP A 33 -15.61 -2.85 -5.28
N ARG A 34 -16.57 -2.35 -4.49
CA ARG A 34 -16.29 -1.44 -3.37
C ARG A 34 -15.40 -2.09 -2.31
N THR A 35 -15.72 -3.31 -1.90
CA THR A 35 -14.96 -4.02 -0.86
C THR A 35 -13.55 -4.40 -1.35
N THR A 36 -13.42 -4.85 -2.59
CA THR A 36 -12.11 -5.17 -3.19
C THR A 36 -11.21 -3.93 -3.25
N ASN A 37 -11.74 -2.79 -3.71
CA ASN A 37 -10.98 -1.54 -3.78
C ASN A 37 -10.67 -0.94 -2.40
N ALA A 38 -11.54 -1.15 -1.41
CA ALA A 38 -11.25 -0.73 -0.03
C ALA A 38 -10.12 -1.56 0.58
N HIS A 39 -10.11 -2.88 0.34
CA HIS A 39 -9.09 -3.78 0.84
C HIS A 39 -7.71 -3.48 0.25
N THR A 40 -7.62 -3.30 -1.08
CA THR A 40 -6.35 -2.96 -1.74
C THR A 40 -5.80 -1.62 -1.27
N ARG A 41 -6.68 -0.64 -1.04
CA ARG A 41 -6.29 0.66 -0.49
C ARG A 41 -5.76 0.53 0.93
N PHE A 42 -6.40 -0.26 1.79
CA PHE A 42 -5.93 -0.48 3.15
C PHE A 42 -4.55 -1.16 3.18
N GLN A 43 -4.36 -2.20 2.38
CA GLN A 43 -3.06 -2.87 2.24
C GLN A 43 -1.98 -1.90 1.75
N SER A 44 -2.27 -1.12 0.71
CA SER A 44 -1.30 -0.15 0.16
C SER A 44 -0.91 0.93 1.17
N LEU A 45 -1.84 1.32 2.04
CA LEU A 45 -1.59 2.30 3.09
C LEU A 45 -0.77 1.70 4.24
N LEU A 46 -1.02 0.44 4.60
CA LEU A 46 -0.20 -0.30 5.56
C LEU A 46 1.23 -0.47 5.04
N ASP A 47 1.37 -0.85 3.78
CA ASP A 47 2.67 -0.96 3.09
C ASP A 47 3.38 0.39 3.14
N ALA A 48 2.70 1.50 2.80
CA ALA A 48 3.27 2.84 2.87
C ALA A 48 3.75 3.22 4.28
N HIS A 49 3.01 2.86 5.33
CA HIS A 49 3.46 3.08 6.71
C HIS A 49 4.68 2.24 7.08
N SER A 50 4.72 0.97 6.64
CA SER A 50 5.88 0.11 6.86
C SER A 50 7.14 0.69 6.21
N ILE A 51 7.02 1.22 4.99
CA ILE A 51 8.14 1.84 4.28
C ILE A 51 8.59 3.14 4.98
N ALA A 52 7.65 3.95 5.47
CA ALA A 52 8.00 5.13 6.26
C ALA A 52 8.78 4.77 7.53
N GLU A 53 8.44 3.65 8.18
CA GLU A 53 9.16 3.15 9.34
C GLU A 53 10.55 2.64 8.97
N MET A 54 10.71 1.99 7.81
CA MET A 54 12.03 1.61 7.29
C MET A 54 12.90 2.85 7.05
N ALA A 55 12.35 3.91 6.45
CA ALA A 55 13.05 5.17 6.25
C ALA A 55 13.47 5.81 7.58
N ARG A 56 12.61 5.73 8.61
CA ARG A 56 12.89 6.18 9.98
C ARG A 56 14.07 5.41 10.58
N VAL A 57 14.04 4.08 10.49
CA VAL A 57 15.09 3.21 11.03
C VAL A 57 16.42 3.42 10.30
N CYS A 58 16.38 3.63 8.98
CA CYS A 58 17.57 3.96 8.18
C CYS A 58 18.23 5.24 8.72
N LEU A 59 17.45 6.32 8.88
CA LEU A 59 17.94 7.59 9.44
C LEU A 59 18.40 7.51 10.90
N GLU A 60 17.94 6.52 11.67
CA GLU A 60 18.41 6.31 13.05
C GLU A 60 19.78 5.62 13.12
N HIS A 61 20.15 4.85 12.10
CA HIS A 61 21.36 4.01 12.12
C HIS A 61 22.46 4.47 11.15
N TYR A 62 22.06 5.11 10.05
CA TYR A 62 22.94 5.53 8.95
C TYR A 62 22.82 7.03 8.69
N ASP A 63 23.77 7.57 7.93
CA ASP A 63 23.75 8.97 7.54
C ASP A 63 22.64 9.25 6.51
N ALA A 64 22.13 10.48 6.49
CA ALA A 64 21.04 10.88 5.61
C ALA A 64 21.35 10.71 4.11
N GLN A 65 22.64 10.68 3.71
CA GLN A 65 23.05 10.44 2.33
C GLN A 65 22.81 8.99 1.89
N ASP A 66 23.01 8.03 2.79
CA ASP A 66 22.82 6.61 2.49
C ASP A 66 21.33 6.25 2.44
N CYS A 67 20.49 7.03 3.14
CA CYS A 67 19.06 6.80 3.24
C CYS A 67 18.21 7.65 2.27
N ASP A 68 18.80 8.47 1.39
CA ASP A 68 18.07 9.47 0.60
C ASP A 68 16.92 8.88 -0.23
N ARG A 69 17.12 7.69 -0.79
CA ARG A 69 16.12 6.95 -1.56
C ARG A 69 16.30 5.45 -1.37
N ASP A 70 15.19 4.74 -1.32
CA ASP A 70 15.17 3.29 -1.53
C ASP A 70 13.94 2.89 -2.37
N SER A 71 14.07 1.78 -3.08
CA SER A 71 12.99 1.20 -3.87
C SER A 71 13.07 -0.32 -3.83
N PHE A 72 11.92 -0.96 -3.68
CA PHE A 72 11.80 -2.41 -3.67
C PHE A 72 10.68 -2.87 -4.59
N VAL A 73 10.83 -4.10 -5.06
CA VAL A 73 9.83 -4.80 -5.84
C VAL A 73 9.56 -6.13 -5.15
N PHE A 74 8.32 -6.33 -4.70
CA PHE A 74 7.92 -7.55 -4.01
C PHE A 74 6.59 -8.05 -4.56
N GLU A 75 6.59 -9.26 -5.14
CA GLU A 75 5.39 -9.93 -5.67
C GLU A 75 4.49 -9.04 -6.56
N GLY A 76 5.10 -8.24 -7.44
CA GLY A 76 4.37 -7.32 -8.33
C GLY A 76 3.84 -6.04 -7.67
N THR A 77 4.21 -5.80 -6.41
CA THR A 77 4.10 -4.50 -5.74
C THR A 77 5.42 -3.76 -5.90
N LEU A 78 5.38 -2.54 -6.42
CA LEU A 78 6.53 -1.66 -6.54
C LEU A 78 6.38 -0.54 -5.51
N GLY A 79 7.37 -0.37 -4.64
CA GLY A 79 7.30 0.62 -3.58
C GLY A 79 8.65 1.26 -3.31
N GLY A 80 8.65 2.37 -2.62
CA GLY A 80 9.87 3.05 -2.23
C GLY A 80 9.60 4.33 -1.49
N TYR A 81 10.68 4.98 -1.10
CA TYR A 81 10.62 6.27 -0.45
C TYR A 81 11.72 7.20 -0.94
N HIS A 82 11.50 8.49 -0.71
CA HIS A 82 12.47 9.54 -0.89
C HIS A 82 12.45 10.44 0.34
N LEU A 83 13.62 10.69 0.92
CA LEU A 83 13.76 11.59 2.05
C LEU A 83 13.85 13.03 1.55
N ILE A 84 13.14 13.91 2.24
CA ILE A 84 13.15 15.33 1.95
C ILE A 84 13.49 16.05 3.25
N LYS A 85 14.64 16.72 3.26
CA LYS A 85 15.03 17.58 4.37
C LYS A 85 14.32 18.92 4.24
N GLY A 86 13.50 19.25 5.24
CA GLY A 86 12.83 20.54 5.37
C GLY A 86 13.80 21.65 5.73
N SER A 87 13.43 22.89 5.42
CA SER A 87 14.19 24.10 5.78
C SER A 87 14.30 24.32 7.30
N ASP A 88 13.43 23.67 8.07
CA ASP A 88 13.39 23.64 9.53
C ASP A 88 14.29 22.54 10.14
N GLY A 89 15.03 21.80 9.31
CA GLY A 89 15.89 20.71 9.74
C GLY A 89 15.17 19.39 10.01
N ARG A 90 13.85 19.32 9.75
CA ARG A 90 13.06 18.09 9.91
C ARG A 90 13.13 17.23 8.66
N TYR A 91 13.06 15.92 8.84
CA TYR A 91 13.03 14.96 7.73
C TYR A 91 11.61 14.52 7.43
N TRP A 92 11.28 14.51 6.14
CA TRP A 92 10.02 14.02 5.60
C TRP A 92 10.30 12.81 4.73
N ALA A 93 9.48 11.76 4.84
CA ALA A 93 9.47 10.67 3.87
C ALA A 93 8.32 10.89 2.89
N ASP A 94 8.66 10.94 1.60
CA ASP A 94 7.71 10.81 0.50
C ASP A 94 7.70 9.35 0.04
N VAL A 95 6.67 8.62 0.44
CA VAL A 95 6.51 7.19 0.20
C VAL A 95 5.55 6.98 -0.95
N TYR A 96 5.90 6.07 -1.86
CA TYR A 96 5.02 5.62 -2.92
C TYR A 96 4.89 4.10 -2.90
N VAL A 97 3.67 3.62 -3.15
CA VAL A 97 3.35 2.20 -3.34
C VAL A 97 2.45 2.06 -4.56
N GLU A 98 2.86 1.21 -5.48
CA GLU A 98 2.15 0.85 -6.70
C GLU A 98 1.80 -0.64 -6.65
N ARG A 99 0.50 -0.95 -6.79
CA ARG A 99 0.01 -2.32 -6.89
C ARG A 99 -0.97 -2.45 -8.05
N GLN A 100 -0.83 -3.51 -8.83
CA GLN A 100 -1.80 -3.85 -9.86
C GLN A 100 -2.95 -4.67 -9.26
N ASN A 101 -4.19 -4.24 -9.49
CA ASN A 101 -5.36 -5.04 -9.19
C ASN A 101 -5.50 -6.11 -10.28
N LEU A 102 -5.21 -7.37 -9.94
CA LEU A 102 -5.28 -8.49 -10.88
C LEU A 102 -6.68 -8.71 -11.48
N ARG A 103 -7.75 -8.28 -10.78
CA ARG A 103 -9.14 -8.46 -11.22
C ARG A 103 -9.58 -7.41 -12.23
N THR A 104 -9.16 -6.16 -12.07
CA THR A 104 -9.56 -5.04 -12.93
C THR A 104 -8.45 -4.55 -13.87
N SER A 105 -7.24 -5.10 -13.74
CA SER A 105 -6.00 -4.64 -14.39
C SER A 105 -5.64 -3.17 -14.11
N GLN A 106 -6.29 -2.54 -13.13
CA GLN A 106 -6.02 -1.15 -12.76
C GLN A 106 -4.78 -1.05 -11.86
N ILE A 107 -3.96 -0.04 -12.10
CA ILE A 107 -2.80 0.28 -11.26
C ILE A 107 -3.27 1.25 -10.17
N LEU A 108 -3.15 0.84 -8.91
CA LEU A 108 -3.38 1.70 -7.76
C LEU A 108 -2.05 2.26 -7.26
N ARG A 109 -1.97 3.58 -7.17
CA ARG A 109 -0.84 4.31 -6.60
C ARG A 109 -1.26 4.99 -5.31
N THR A 110 -0.53 4.71 -4.25
CA THR A 110 -0.69 5.35 -2.96
C THR A 110 0.56 6.17 -2.68
N HIS A 111 0.37 7.47 -2.48
CA HIS A 111 1.42 8.39 -2.07
C HIS A 111 1.14 8.85 -0.65
N LEU A 112 2.16 8.77 0.21
CA LEU A 112 2.08 9.20 1.59
C LEU A 112 3.31 10.06 1.90
N LYS A 113 3.06 11.34 2.19
CA LYS A 113 4.08 12.22 2.74
C LYS A 113 3.91 12.30 4.24
N THR A 114 4.93 11.88 4.99
CA THR A 114 4.89 11.85 6.46
C THR A 114 6.15 12.44 7.06
N GLU A 115 6.01 13.08 8.21
CA GLU A 115 7.12 13.61 8.99
C GLU A 115 7.76 12.47 9.79
N LEU A 116 9.08 12.30 9.67
CA LEU A 116 9.82 11.29 10.40
C LEU A 116 10.24 11.85 11.75
N LYS A 117 9.63 11.32 12.82
CA LYS A 117 10.03 11.60 14.20
C LYS A 117 11.22 10.70 14.56
N ILE A 118 12.42 11.22 14.42
CA ILE A 118 13.67 10.51 14.74
C ILE A 118 13.89 10.63 16.25
N GLN A 119 13.96 9.50 16.95
CA GLN A 119 14.47 9.45 18.31
C GLN A 119 15.95 9.13 18.19
N LEU A 120 16.82 10.16 18.16
CA LEU A 120 18.26 9.92 18.08
C LEU A 120 18.70 9.08 19.30
N LYS A 121 18.95 7.80 19.09
CA LYS A 121 19.75 7.02 20.04
C LYS A 121 21.19 7.48 19.86
N ALA A 122 21.79 7.95 20.94
CA ALA A 122 23.21 8.29 20.97
C ALA A 122 24.01 7.13 20.39
N GLN A 123 24.66 7.38 19.26
CA GLN A 123 25.45 6.41 18.52
C GLN A 123 26.56 5.89 19.45
N PRO A 124 26.72 4.57 19.66
CA PRO A 124 27.88 4.06 20.35
C PRO A 124 29.11 4.41 19.51
N THR A 125 30.00 5.20 20.09
CA THR A 125 31.26 5.63 19.51
C THR A 125 32.00 4.43 18.93
N PRO A 126 32.53 4.47 17.70
CA PRO A 126 33.33 3.37 17.18
C PRO A 126 34.51 3.14 18.12
N GLN A 127 34.51 1.98 18.80
CA GLN A 127 35.65 1.51 19.57
C GLN A 127 36.82 1.40 18.61
N GLN A 128 37.79 2.30 18.78
CA GLN A 128 39.08 2.27 18.12
C GLN A 128 39.68 0.87 18.29
N ALA A 129 39.80 0.13 17.19
CA ALA A 129 40.55 -1.11 17.17
C ALA A 129 41.99 -0.80 17.59
N PRO A 130 42.58 -1.57 18.54
CA PRO A 130 43.95 -1.35 18.95
C PRO A 130 44.89 -1.60 17.77
N ILE A 131 45.77 -0.63 17.52
CA ILE A 131 46.85 -0.70 16.54
C ILE A 131 47.76 -1.87 16.95
N ALA A 132 47.69 -2.97 16.20
CA ALA A 132 48.62 -4.07 16.37
C ALA A 132 50.02 -3.59 15.91
N ASN A 133 50.85 -3.24 16.90
CA ASN A 133 52.27 -2.98 16.72
C ASN A 133 52.94 -4.24 16.14
N HIS A 134 53.17 -4.24 14.83
CA HIS A 134 54.02 -5.23 14.19
C HIS A 134 55.46 -4.72 14.22
N ASN A 135 56.11 -4.93 15.36
CA ASN A 135 57.54 -4.78 15.53
C ASN A 135 58.08 -6.08 16.13
N GLN A 136 58.63 -6.92 15.26
CA GLN A 136 59.42 -8.14 15.47
C GLN A 136 59.68 -8.66 14.04
N SER A 137 60.89 -8.84 13.50
CA SER A 137 62.27 -8.82 14.01
C SER A 137 63.19 -8.68 12.81
#